data_AF-A0A0W0UKK3-F1
#
_entry.id   AF-A0A0W0UKK3-F1
#
_cell.length_a   1.000
_cell.length_b   1.000
_cell.length_c   1.000
_cell.angle_alpha   90.00
_cell.angle_beta   90.00
_cell.angle_gamma   90.00
#
_symmetry.space_group_name_H-M   'P 1'
#
loop_
_entity.id
_entity.type
_entity.pdbx_description
1 polymer ?
#
loop_
_entity_poly.entity_id
_entity_poly.type
_entity_poly.pdbx_seq_one_letter_code
_entity_poly.pdbx_strand_id
1 'polypeptide(L)'
;MANSRLKDYLDLYVLLSNEQLNNQVLAQAIRATFTRRGMAVPDALPIGLIDEFANDLSRESMWKAFLRKNELEQKPLTEVIAVIRNLIQMPFSLANRCIK
;
A
#
# COMPACT_ATOMS: atom_id res chain seq x y z
N MET A 1 -15.04 -10.30 -13.52
CA MET A 1 -14.90 -8.99 -12.87
C MET A 1 -13.45 -8.79 -12.47
N ALA A 2 -12.69 -8.05 -13.27
CA ALA A 2 -11.24 -7.93 -13.14
C ALA A 2 -10.87 -6.83 -12.11
N ASN A 3 -10.47 -7.28 -10.91
CA ASN A 3 -9.54 -6.65 -9.97
C ASN A 3 -9.59 -5.11 -9.82
N SER A 4 -10.57 -4.61 -9.06
CA SER A 4 -10.75 -3.18 -8.72
C SER A 4 -9.73 -2.63 -7.72
N ARG A 5 -8.79 -3.44 -7.24
CA ARG A 5 -7.86 -3.08 -6.16
C ARG A 5 -6.50 -2.58 -6.62
N LEU A 6 -6.17 -2.69 -7.91
CA LEU A 6 -4.91 -2.15 -8.44
C LEU A 6 -4.86 -0.62 -8.41
N LYS A 7 -6.02 0.04 -8.55
CA LYS A 7 -6.13 1.49 -8.36
C LYS A 7 -5.73 1.92 -6.95
N ASP A 8 -6.08 1.14 -5.91
CA ASP A 8 -5.71 1.46 -4.52
C ASP A 8 -4.18 1.61 -4.35
N TYR A 9 -3.37 0.87 -5.13
CA TYR A 9 -1.91 1.04 -5.14
C TYR A 9 -1.47 2.35 -5.80
N LEU A 10 -2.11 2.76 -6.90
CA LEU A 10 -1.85 4.07 -7.51
C LEU A 10 -2.21 5.18 -6.54
N ASP A 11 -3.40 5.12 -5.93
CA ASP A 11 -3.88 6.12 -4.98
C ASP A 11 -2.92 6.24 -3.79
N LEU A 12 -2.47 5.11 -3.23
CA LEU A 12 -1.47 5.09 -2.15
C LEU A 12 -0.11 5.64 -2.60
N TYR A 13 0.38 5.26 -3.78
CA TYR A 13 1.65 5.75 -4.29
C TYR A 13 1.64 7.27 -4.49
N VAL A 14 0.59 7.80 -5.12
CA VAL A 14 0.43 9.23 -5.34
C VAL A 14 0.32 9.97 -4.01
N LEU A 15 -0.48 9.48 -3.07
CA LEU A 15 -0.67 10.12 -1.78
C LEU A 15 0.62 10.11 -0.95
N LEU A 16 1.29 8.97 -0.85
CA LEU A 16 2.51 8.83 -0.04
C LEU A 16 3.71 9.54 -0.65
N SER A 17 3.78 9.65 -1.99
CA SER A 17 4.93 10.26 -2.67
C SER A 17 4.84 11.79 -2.77
N ASN A 18 3.63 12.35 -2.74
CA ASN A 18 3.43 13.80 -2.91
C ASN A 18 3.14 14.53 -1.60
N GLU A 19 2.76 13.83 -0.54
CA GLU A 19 2.42 14.45 0.75
C GLU A 19 3.52 14.22 1.81
N GLN A 20 3.78 15.24 2.63
CA GLN A 20 4.63 15.11 3.81
C GLN A 20 3.79 14.62 5.00
N LEU A 21 3.63 13.31 5.11
CA LEU A 21 2.86 12.70 6.18
C LEU A 21 3.67 12.53 7.46
N ASN A 22 3.08 12.92 8.59
CA ASN A 22 3.66 12.64 9.89
C ASN A 22 3.46 11.16 10.27
N ASN A 23 4.56 10.45 10.53
CA ASN A 23 4.53 9.02 10.87
C ASN A 23 3.70 8.67 12.11
N GLN A 24 3.65 9.55 13.12
CA GLN A 24 2.84 9.33 14.33
C GLN A 24 1.35 9.47 14.03
N VAL A 25 0.96 10.51 13.28
CA VAL A 25 -0.43 10.73 12.88
C VAL A 25 -0.91 9.57 11.99
N LEU A 26 -0.08 9.15 11.03
CA LEU A 26 -0.40 8.03 10.16
C LEU A 26 -0.52 6.71 10.95
N ALA A 27 0.37 6.45 11.91
CA ALA A 27 0.27 5.30 12.80
C ALA A 27 -1.04 5.29 13.62
N GLN A 28 -1.45 6.45 14.14
CA GLN A 28 -2.72 6.61 14.85
C GLN A 28 -3.92 6.32 13.93
N ALA A 29 -3.90 6.85 12.70
CA ALA A 29 -4.95 6.63 11.71
C ALA A 29 -5.06 5.15 11.27
N ILE A 30 -3.91 4.48 11.07
CA ILE A 30 -3.84 3.05 10.76
C ILE A 30 -4.52 2.26 11.89
N ARG A 31 -4.07 2.47 13.14
CA ARG A 31 -4.63 1.77 14.30
C ARG A 31 -6.14 2.01 14.45
N ALA A 32 -6.57 3.27 14.38
CA ALA A 32 -7.99 3.62 14.47
C ALA A 32 -8.82 2.92 13.38
N THR A 33 -8.27 2.76 12.17
CA THR A 33 -8.94 2.07 11.07
C THR A 33 -9.13 0.58 11.36
N PHE A 34 -8.10 -0.10 11.87
CA PHE A 34 -8.18 -1.51 12.25
C PHE A 34 -9.15 -1.71 13.42
N THR A 35 -9.05 -0.90 14.49
CA THR A 35 -9.95 -0.94 15.64
C THR A 35 -11.40 -0.75 15.24
N ARG A 36 -11.71 0.24 14.39
CA ARG A 36 -13.08 0.48 13.89
C ARG A 36 -13.62 -0.72 13.10
N ARG A 37 -12.75 -1.49 12.45
CA ARG A 37 -13.13 -2.70 11.71
C ARG A 37 -13.15 -3.96 12.58
N GLY A 38 -12.92 -3.85 13.89
CA GLY A 38 -12.87 -4.99 14.80
C GLY A 38 -11.68 -5.93 14.54
N MET A 39 -10.61 -5.42 13.92
CA MET A 39 -9.41 -6.19 13.61
C MET A 39 -8.22 -5.67 14.41
N ALA A 40 -7.32 -6.56 14.82
CA ALA A 40 -6.01 -6.17 15.31
C ALA A 40 -5.15 -5.64 14.15
N VAL A 41 -4.23 -4.73 14.42
CA VAL A 41 -3.21 -4.35 13.44
C VAL A 41 -2.25 -5.54 13.29
N PRO A 42 -1.99 -6.05 12.06
CA PRO A 42 -1.10 -7.19 11.87
C PRO A 42 0.35 -6.88 12.26
N ASP A 43 1.07 -7.83 12.84
CA ASP A 43 2.47 -7.66 13.24
C ASP A 43 3.43 -7.46 12.05
N ALA A 44 3.09 -8.06 10.91
CA ALA A 44 3.83 -7.96 9.65
C ALA A 44 3.05 -7.16 8.61
N LEU A 45 3.76 -6.66 7.60
CA LEU A 45 3.09 -5.99 6.49
C LEU A 45 2.12 -6.93 5.77
N PRO A 46 0.98 -6.43 5.28
CA PRO A 46 0.02 -7.23 4.53
C PRO A 46 0.63 -7.86 3.28
N ILE A 47 0.11 -9.02 2.87
CA ILE A 47 0.54 -9.72 1.65
C ILE A 47 0.50 -8.85 0.38
N GLY A 48 -0.38 -7.85 0.31
CA GLY A 48 -0.41 -6.91 -0.82
C GLY A 48 0.85 -6.06 -0.99
N LEU A 49 1.69 -5.98 0.05
CA LEU A 49 2.90 -5.18 0.08
C LEU A 49 4.18 -6.01 0.07
N ILE A 50 4.13 -7.33 -0.13
CA ILE A 50 5.34 -8.19 -0.20
C ILE A 50 5.75 -8.48 -1.65
N ASP A 51 6.98 -8.97 -1.84
CA ASP A 51 7.56 -9.14 -3.18
C ASP A 51 6.85 -10.24 -3.98
N GLU A 52 6.44 -11.31 -3.33
CA GLU A 52 5.68 -12.40 -3.96
C GLU A 52 4.38 -11.89 -4.57
N PHE A 53 3.75 -10.89 -3.95
CA PHE A 53 2.55 -10.27 -4.51
C PHE A 53 2.87 -9.42 -5.74
N ALA A 54 3.93 -8.61 -5.65
CA ALA A 54 4.32 -7.67 -6.68
C ALA A 54 4.88 -8.34 -7.94
N ASN A 55 5.52 -9.51 -7.80
CA ASN A 55 6.14 -10.26 -8.90
C ASN A 55 5.17 -11.20 -9.65
N ASP A 56 3.89 -11.24 -9.26
CA ASP A 56 2.89 -12.03 -9.97
C ASP A 56 2.65 -11.45 -11.39
N LEU A 57 3.00 -12.25 -12.41
CA LEU A 57 2.90 -11.85 -13.82
C LEU A 57 1.48 -11.44 -14.23
N SER A 58 0.45 -12.06 -13.64
CA SER A 58 -0.93 -11.70 -13.92
C SER A 58 -1.23 -10.29 -13.40
N ARG A 59 -0.76 -9.94 -12.21
CA ARG A 59 -0.96 -8.61 -11.61
C ARG A 59 -0.20 -7.53 -12.36
N GLU A 60 1.04 -7.81 -12.74
CA GLU A 60 1.85 -6.91 -13.56
C GLU A 60 1.17 -6.63 -14.92
N SER A 61 0.62 -7.67 -15.57
CA SER A 61 -0.13 -7.50 -16.82
C SER A 61 -1.38 -6.64 -16.63
N MET A 62 -2.12 -6.85 -15.53
CA MET A 62 -3.31 -6.07 -15.21
C MET A 62 -2.97 -4.61 -14.89
N TRP A 63 -1.86 -4.38 -14.17
CA TRP A 63 -1.35 -3.06 -13.83
C TRP A 63 -0.97 -2.28 -15.09
N LYS A 64 -0.19 -2.88 -16.01
CA LYS A 64 0.14 -2.28 -17.30
C LYS A 64 -1.10 -1.93 -18.12
N ALA A 65 -2.09 -2.83 -18.18
CA ALA A 65 -3.34 -2.56 -18.88
C ALA A 65 -4.11 -1.39 -18.25
N PHE A 66 -4.14 -1.32 -16.91
CA PHE A 66 -4.73 -0.21 -16.16
C PHE A 66 -4.02 1.12 -16.46
N LEU A 67 -2.69 1.17 -16.38
CA LEU A 67 -1.92 2.39 -16.67
C LEU A 67 -2.13 2.86 -18.11
N ARG A 68 -2.05 1.94 -19.09
CA ARG A 68 -2.27 2.25 -20.50
C ARG A 68 -3.67 2.81 -20.76
N LYS A 69 -4.70 2.22 -20.16
CA LYS A 69 -6.10 2.67 -20.34
C LYS A 69 -6.33 4.10 -19.82
N ASN A 70 -5.56 4.51 -18.81
CA ASN A 70 -5.68 5.83 -18.19
C ASN A 70 -4.58 6.80 -18.64
N GLU A 71 -3.79 6.45 -19.66
CA GLU A 71 -2.71 7.29 -20.22
C GLU A 71 -1.67 7.73 -19.16
N LEU A 72 -1.40 6.85 -18.20
CA LEU A 72 -0.47 7.09 -17.10
C LEU A 72 0.95 6.62 -17.45
N GLU A 73 1.94 7.17 -16.73
CA GLU A 73 3.33 6.74 -16.80
C GLU A 73 3.47 5.24 -16.57
N GLN A 74 4.20 4.56 -17.46
CA GLN A 74 4.37 3.11 -17.42
C GLN A 74 5.46 2.74 -16.41
N LYS A 75 5.05 2.60 -15.15
CA LYS A 75 5.91 2.19 -14.03
C LYS A 75 5.64 0.72 -13.65
N PRO A 76 6.65 -0.11 -13.35
CA PRO A 76 6.43 -1.48 -12.89
C PRO A 76 5.65 -1.53 -11.56
N LEU A 77 4.78 -2.53 -11.38
CA LEU A 77 4.03 -2.68 -10.12
C LEU A 77 4.97 -2.92 -8.93
N THR A 78 6.07 -3.62 -9.16
CA THR A 78 7.13 -3.88 -8.17
C THR A 78 7.74 -2.60 -7.62
N GLU A 79 8.01 -1.62 -8.48
CA GLU A 79 8.55 -0.32 -8.07
C GLU A 79 7.54 0.46 -7.22
N VAL A 80 6.29 0.49 -7.66
CA VAL A 80 5.19 1.16 -6.95
C VAL A 80 5.02 0.58 -5.54
N ILE A 81 4.96 -0.76 -5.43
CA ILE A 81 4.83 -1.44 -4.15
C ILE A 81 6.06 -1.24 -3.26
N ALA A 82 7.27 -1.24 -3.83
CA ALA A 82 8.49 -0.99 -3.07
C ALA A 82 8.49 0.42 -2.44
N VAL A 83 8.06 1.44 -3.19
CA VAL A 83 7.94 2.80 -2.67
C VAL A 83 6.89 2.87 -1.55
N ILE A 84 5.69 2.31 -1.77
CA ILE A 84 4.63 2.27 -0.74
C ILE A 84 5.15 1.57 0.52
N ARG A 85 5.82 0.42 0.36
CA ARG A 85 6.41 -0.35 1.47
C ARG A 85 7.38 0.51 2.28
N ASN A 86 8.31 1.17 1.61
CA ASN A 86 9.33 2.00 2.27
C ASN A 86 8.71 3.14 3.08
N LEU A 87 7.67 3.80 2.54
CA LEU A 87 7.00 4.91 3.19
C LEU A 87 6.08 4.47 4.34
N ILE A 88 5.44 3.29 4.22
CA ILE A 88 4.51 2.79 5.24
C ILE A 88 5.18 1.99 6.36
N GLN A 89 6.42 1.51 6.16
CA GLN A 89 7.11 0.63 7.12
C GLN A 89 7.18 1.25 8.52
N MET A 90 7.63 2.50 8.62
CA MET A 90 7.75 3.21 9.90
C MET A 90 6.38 3.43 10.59
N PRO A 91 5.38 4.07 9.96
CA PRO A 91 4.09 4.31 10.60
C PRO A 91 3.34 3.02 10.94
N PHE A 92 3.46 1.98 10.11
CA PHE A 92 2.87 0.68 10.41
C PHE A 92 3.52 0.02 11.64
N SER A 93 4.86 0.08 11.74
CA SER A 93 5.56 -0.43 12.93
C SER A 93 5.18 0.31 14.21
N LEU A 94 4.95 1.63 14.14
CA LEU A 94 4.50 2.44 15.27
C LEU A 94 3.07 2.08 15.68
N ALA A 95 2.20 1.75 14.72
CA ALA A 95 0.83 1.33 15.01
C ALA A 95 0.78 0.03 15.85
N ASN A 96 1.73 -0.88 15.65
CA ASN A 96 1.84 -2.16 16.37
C ASN A 96 2.46 -2.04 17.77
N ARG A 97 3.26 -1.00 18.03
CA ARG A 97 4.06 -0.88 19.27
C ARG A 97 3.27 -0.39 20.50
N CYS A 98 2.04 0.10 20.35
CA CYS A 98 1.25 0.64 21.47
C CYS A 98 0.41 -0.40 22.22
N ILE A 99 0.60 -1.71 21.97
CA ILE A 99 -0.02 -2.78 22.75
C ILE A 99 0.98 -3.21 23.84
N LYS A 100 1.18 -2.35 24.84
CA LYS A 100 1.69 -2.72 26.17
C LYS A 100 1.07 -1.83 27.22
#